data_AF-A0A2V9ZY09-F1
#
_entry.id   AF-A0A2V9ZY09-F1
#
_cell.length_a   1.000
_cell.length_b   1.000
_cell.length_c   1.000
_cell.angle_alpha   90.00
_cell.angle_beta   90.00
_cell.angle_gamma   90.00
#
_symmetry.space_group_name_H-M   'P 1'
#
loop_
_entity.id
_entity.type
_entity.pdbx_description
1 polymer ?
#
loop_
_entity_poly.entity_id
_entity_poly.type
_entity_poly.pdbx_seq_one_letter_code
_entity_poly.pdbx_strand_id
1 'polypeptide(L)' 'MKSLLTFVLVLATSSIAQELKLNPHLDYNSDSQDGPLITGKEAAAAGLAKGKVNYIFIFEEG' A
#
# COMPACT_ATOMS: atom_id res chain seq x y z
N MET A 1 -32.70 -6.18 1.43
CA MET A 1 -31.85 -5.87 0.26
C MET A 1 -30.76 -4.85 0.55
N LYS A 2 -31.02 -3.72 1.24
CA LYS A 2 -29.97 -2.73 1.59
C LYS A 2 -28.80 -3.32 2.40
N SER A 3 -29.09 -4.11 3.44
CA SER A 3 -28.06 -4.74 4.29
C SER A 3 -27.13 -5.71 3.54
N LEU A 4 -27.67 -6.50 2.60
CA LEU A 4 -26.87 -7.41 1.76
C LEU A 4 -25.90 -6.64 0.85
N LEU A 5 -26.38 -5.55 0.24
CA LEU A 5 -25.57 -4.71 -0.63
C LEU A 5 -24.43 -4.02 0.14
N THR A 6 -24.71 -3.56 1.36
CA THR A 6 -23.68 -3.00 2.26
C THR A 6 -22.64 -4.05 2.63
N PHE A 7 -23.06 -5.29 2.92
CA PHE A 7 -22.15 -6.38 3.27
C PHE A 7 -21.20 -6.76 2.12
N VAL A 8 -21.71 -6.83 0.89
CA VAL A 8 -20.90 -7.11 -0.31
C VAL A 8 -19.89 -5.99 -0.58
N LEU A 9 -20.27 -4.72 -0.36
CA LEU A 9 -19.38 -3.58 -0.58
C LEU A 9 -18.19 -3.57 0.39
N VAL A 10 -18.40 -3.99 1.65
CA VAL A 10 -17.32 -4.08 2.65
C VAL A 10 -16.30 -5.16 2.27
N LEU A 11 -16.75 -6.33 1.80
CA LEU A 11 -15.86 -7.43 1.38
C LEU A 11 -14.99 -7.10 0.16
N ALA A 12 -15.46 -6.25 -0.74
CA ALA A 12 -14.71 -5.83 -1.92
C ALA A 12 -13.49 -4.95 -1.58
N THR A 13 -13.44 -4.34 -0.39
CA THR A 13 -12.32 -3.48 0.04
C THR A 13 -11.14 -4.26 0.64
N SER A 14 -11.30 -5.55 0.91
CA SER A 14 -10.27 -6.36 1.59
C SER A 14 -9.13 -6.83 0.67
N SER A 15 -9.25 -6.64 -0.65
CA SER A 15 -8.39 -7.30 -1.64
C SER A 15 -7.33 -6.39 -2.28
N ILE A 16 -7.20 -5.14 -1.84
CA ILE A 16 -6.52 -4.08 -2.63
C ILE A 16 -5.01 -3.95 -2.38
N ALA A 17 -4.40 -4.80 -1.55
CA ALA A 17 -2.99 -4.71 -1.17
C ALA A 17 -2.18 -5.97 -1.53
N GLN A 18 -2.52 -6.63 -2.64
CA GLN A 18 -1.73 -7.76 -3.14
C GLN A 18 -0.52 -7.24 -3.92
N GLU A 19 0.63 -7.90 -3.76
CA GLU A 19 1.89 -7.58 -4.45
C GLU A 19 2.49 -6.18 -4.14
N LEU A 20 2.24 -5.64 -2.95
CA LEU A 20 3.02 -4.50 -2.46
C LEU A 20 4.47 -4.92 -2.22
N LYS A 21 5.42 -4.11 -2.70
CA LYS A 21 6.85 -4.34 -2.59
C LYS A 21 7.56 -3.07 -2.17
N LEU A 22 8.64 -3.22 -1.41
CA LEU A 22 9.58 -2.12 -1.21
C LEU A 22 10.16 -1.74 -2.57
N ASN A 23 10.26 -0.44 -2.83
CA ASN A 23 10.85 0.04 -4.08
C ASN A 23 12.34 -0.37 -4.13
N PRO A 24 12.77 -1.21 -5.10
CA PRO A 24 14.14 -1.70 -5.16
C PRO A 24 15.14 -0.62 -5.62
N HIS A 25 14.66 0.53 -6.10
CA HIS A 25 15.47 1.63 -6.58
C HIS A 25 15.63 2.76 -5.55
N LEU A 26 15.34 2.49 -4.28
CA LEU A 26 15.57 3.47 -3.21
C LEU A 26 17.07 3.65 -3.01
N ASP A 27 17.54 4.89 -3.14
CA ASP A 27 18.86 5.28 -2.67
C ASP A 27 18.76 5.78 -1.23
N TYR A 28 19.19 4.95 -0.28
CA TYR A 28 19.15 5.28 1.15
C TYR A 28 20.17 6.35 1.57
N ASN A 29 21.08 6.74 0.68
CA ASN A 29 22.08 7.78 0.95
C ASN A 29 21.68 9.14 0.35
N SER A 30 20.56 9.19 -0.36
CA SER A 30 20.01 10.39 -0.97
C SER A 30 19.16 11.16 0.04
N ASP A 31 19.33 12.48 0.09
CA ASP A 31 18.43 13.40 0.80
C ASP A 31 17.18 13.76 -0.02
N SER A 32 17.09 13.23 -1.25
CA SER A 32 16.01 13.44 -2.20
C SER A 32 14.89 12.40 -2.05
N GLN A 33 13.66 12.82 -2.36
CA GLN A 33 12.53 11.89 -2.51
C GLN A 33 12.63 11.16 -3.85
N ASP A 34 13.43 10.10 -3.91
CA ASP A 34 13.70 9.29 -5.11
C ASP A 34 12.49 8.48 -5.62
N GLY A 35 11.31 8.77 -5.09
CA GLY A 35 10.04 8.17 -5.47
C GLY A 35 9.30 7.59 -4.27
N PRO A 36 8.24 6.82 -4.53
CA PRO A 36 7.48 6.18 -3.47
C PRO A 36 8.29 5.06 -2.81
N LEU A 37 8.21 4.99 -1.48
CA LEU A 37 8.82 3.93 -0.67
C LEU A 37 8.24 2.54 -1.00
N ILE A 38 6.93 2.48 -1.26
CA ILE A 38 6.19 1.25 -1.57
C ILE A 38 5.72 1.34 -3.03
N THR A 39 5.95 0.26 -3.78
CA THR A 39 5.48 0.08 -5.16
C THR A 39 4.65 -1.21 -5.27
N GLY A 40 4.05 -1.46 -6.42
CA GLY A 40 3.24 -2.64 -6.64
C GLY A 40 2.10 -2.35 -7.61
N LYS A 41 1.56 -3.41 -8.23
CA LYS A 41 0.49 -3.30 -9.22
C LYS A 41 -0.76 -2.62 -8.65
N GLU A 42 -1.08 -2.91 -7.40
CA GLU A 42 -2.26 -2.39 -6.71
C GLU A 42 -1.93 -1.20 -5.77
N ALA A 43 -0.74 -0.62 -5.85
CA ALA A 43 -0.30 0.41 -4.89
C ALA A 43 -1.24 1.63 -4.83
N ALA A 44 -1.67 2.13 -5.98
CA ALA A 44 -2.62 3.25 -6.04
C ALA A 44 -4.02 2.86 -5.51
N ALA A 45 -4.45 1.62 -5.79
CA ALA A 45 -5.73 1.10 -5.32
C ALA A 45 -5.73 0.82 -3.80
N ALA A 46 -4.56 0.51 -3.24
CA ALA A 46 -4.29 0.42 -1.80
C ALA A 46 -4.24 1.80 -1.10
N GLY A 47 -4.35 2.91 -1.84
CA GLY A 47 -4.32 4.26 -1.30
C GLY A 47 -2.92 4.88 -1.15
N LEU A 48 -1.88 4.25 -1.72
CA LEU A 48 -0.53 4.83 -1.76
C LEU A 48 -0.49 5.98 -2.76
N ALA A 49 -0.51 7.22 -2.25
CA ALA A 49 -0.52 8.43 -3.06
C ALA A 49 0.37 9.53 -2.46
N LYS A 50 0.85 10.45 -3.31
CA LYS A 50 1.66 11.59 -2.88
C LYS A 50 0.90 12.44 -1.86
N GLY A 51 1.58 12.84 -0.77
CA GLY A 51 0.98 13.63 0.31
C GLY A 51 0.10 12.84 1.29
N LYS A 52 -0.03 11.51 1.12
CA LYS A 52 -0.62 10.62 2.11
C LYS A 52 0.47 9.94 2.93
N VAL A 53 0.28 9.87 4.24
CA VAL A 53 1.18 9.17 5.15
C VAL A 53 0.97 7.67 5.00
N ASN A 54 2.06 6.92 4.85
CA ASN A 54 2.06 5.46 4.76
C ASN A 54 3.10 4.92 5.74
N TYR A 55 2.84 3.73 6.29
CA TYR A 55 3.72 3.08 7.27
C TYR A 55 4.17 1.71 6.76
N ILE A 56 5.40 1.33 7.10
CA ILE A 56 5.92 -0.02 6.88
C ILE A 56 6.27 -0.60 8.26
N PHE A 57 5.77 -1.81 8.52
CA PHE A 57 6.17 -2.60 9.68
C PHE A 57 7.04 -3.74 9.16
N ILE A 58 8.34 -3.67 9.44
CA ILE A 58 9.30 -4.74 9.14
C ILE A 58 9.51 -5.50 10.44
N PHE A 59 9.33 -6.82 10.39
CA PHE A 59 9.53 -7.70 11.53
C PHE A 59 10.46 -8.82 11.14
N GLU A 60 11.42 -9.12 12.01
CA GLU A 60 12.29 -10.28 11.96
C GLU A 60 12.07 -11.09 13.24
N GLU A 61 11.80 -12.39 13.11
CA GLU A 61 11.88 -13.30 14.26
C GLU A 61 13.33 -13.70 14.47
N GLY A 62 13.85 -13.44 15.67
CA GLY A 62 15.14 -13.95 16.14
C GLY A 62 14.99 -15.26 16.91
#